data_AF-A0A2N9PC90-F1
#
_entry.id   AF-A0A2N9PC90-F1
#
_cell.length_a   1.000
_cell.length_b   1.000
_cell.length_c   1.000
_cell.angle_alpha   90.00
_cell.angle_beta   90.00
_cell.angle_gamma   90.00
#
_symmetry.space_group_name_H-M   'P 1'
#
loop_
_entity.id
_entity.type
_entity.pdbx_description
1 polymer ?
#
loop_
_entity_poly.entity_id
_entity_poly.type
_entity_poly.pdbx_seq_one_letter_code
_entity_poly.pdbx_strand_id
1 'polypeptide(L)'
;MKKLIYILCIVTNISCKNENDTKKIEVNPKETIENTDKTSNNNLEMNNNLISFGEIFEEGMTKFSAKEIEKPFTEEQKEFKIKLNKFESQNKNFEPDNLLRLINDKTFEHREYSIDSEWFNYFVKKYNLQNNLKKPLESAINQEDLNVVKIILKYDYKISKQELKLASESYENYLSNKRIIDENNGIGEDGEPIPYEIKNSRATEILSLLKKEYNYHIYDKDGSCNLRDDAMSAGFIIGQVKSGEHIDIINNENQDWLYIKTKDNKEGYVHKSRIVSK
;
A
#
# COMPACT_ATOMS: atom_id res chain seq x y z
N MET A 1 -28.76 -14.41 -14.92
CA MET A 1 -28.65 -13.34 -13.91
C MET A 1 -27.33 -13.50 -13.16
N LYS A 2 -26.31 -12.71 -13.50
CA LYS A 2 -25.11 -12.50 -12.67
C LYS A 2 -25.17 -11.06 -12.17
N LYS A 3 -24.86 -10.79 -10.91
CA LYS A 3 -24.71 -9.42 -10.42
C LYS A 3 -23.31 -8.95 -10.78
N LEU A 4 -23.16 -7.96 -11.65
CA LEU A 4 -21.94 -7.15 -11.65
C LEU A 4 -21.90 -6.38 -10.34
N ILE A 5 -20.80 -6.50 -9.60
CA ILE A 5 -20.53 -5.67 -8.43
C ILE A 5 -19.54 -4.61 -8.90
N TYR A 6 -20.06 -3.46 -9.32
CA TYR A 6 -19.25 -2.26 -9.46
C TYR A 6 -18.76 -1.86 -8.05
N ILE A 7 -17.47 -2.00 -7.79
CA ILE A 7 -16.85 -1.47 -6.57
C ILE A 7 -16.64 0.02 -6.77
N LEU A 8 -17.72 0.78 -6.57
CA LEU A 8 -17.67 2.23 -6.56
C LEU A 8 -16.83 2.67 -5.36
N CYS A 9 -15.66 3.24 -5.61
CA CYS A 9 -14.78 3.79 -4.58
C CYS A 9 -15.37 5.12 -4.06
N ILE A 10 -16.37 5.02 -3.17
CA ILE A 10 -16.97 6.18 -2.51
C ILE A 10 -15.95 6.77 -1.53
N VAL A 11 -15.23 7.80 -1.98
CA VAL A 11 -14.40 8.65 -1.12
C VAL A 11 -15.33 9.48 -0.22
N THR A 12 -15.66 8.93 0.94
CA THR A 12 -16.47 9.60 1.96
C THR A 12 -15.70 10.77 2.57
N ASN A 13 -15.85 11.96 1.97
CA ASN A 13 -15.42 13.20 2.57
C ASN A 13 -16.20 13.44 3.88
N ILE A 14 -15.60 13.09 5.02
CA ILE A 14 -16.12 13.37 6.36
C ILE A 14 -15.94 14.87 6.64
N SER A 15 -16.83 15.67 6.07
CA SER A 15 -16.96 17.09 6.39
C SER A 15 -17.69 17.22 7.72
N CYS A 16 -16.94 17.35 8.82
CA CYS A 16 -17.48 17.67 10.14
C CYS A 16 -18.07 19.09 10.14
N LYS A 17 -19.36 19.20 9.79
CA LYS A 17 -20.15 20.38 10.13
C LYS A 17 -20.37 20.41 11.64
N ASN A 18 -19.69 21.32 12.32
CA ASN A 18 -20.12 21.74 13.66
C ASN A 18 -21.39 22.57 13.52
N GLU A 19 -22.47 22.12 14.16
CA GLU A 19 -23.62 22.97 14.43
C GLU A 19 -23.24 24.03 15.47
N ASN A 20 -23.67 25.27 15.28
CA ASN A 20 -23.68 26.32 16.30
C ASN A 20 -24.77 27.34 15.95
N ASP A 21 -25.43 27.87 16.97
CA ASP A 21 -26.75 28.48 16.84
C ASP A 21 -26.82 29.77 16.02
N THR A 22 -27.96 29.95 15.36
CA THR A 22 -28.30 31.21 14.69
C THR A 22 -28.64 32.31 15.69
N LYS A 23 -27.81 33.37 15.74
CA LYS A 23 -28.23 34.69 16.22
C LYS A 23 -27.94 35.75 15.19
N LYS A 24 -29.00 36.40 14.70
CA LYS A 24 -28.91 37.58 13.83
C LYS A 24 -28.42 38.79 14.63
N ILE A 25 -27.44 39.51 14.09
CA ILE A 25 -27.29 40.95 14.29
C ILE A 25 -26.96 41.54 12.92
N GLU A 26 -27.73 42.54 12.50
CA GLU A 26 -27.44 43.37 11.33
C GLU A 26 -26.68 44.63 11.77
N VAL A 27 -25.80 45.17 10.92
CA VAL A 27 -25.64 46.61 10.61
C VAL A 27 -24.56 46.76 9.52
N ASN A 28 -24.56 47.92 8.84
CA ASN A 28 -23.94 48.15 7.53
C ASN A 28 -22.58 48.91 7.63
N PRO A 29 -21.97 49.54 6.59
CA PRO A 29 -20.56 49.29 6.26
C PRO A 29 -19.68 50.57 6.33
N LYS A 30 -18.52 50.58 5.64
CA LYS A 30 -17.47 51.64 5.56
C LYS A 30 -16.55 51.67 6.80
N GLU A 31 -15.34 52.23 6.79
CA GLU A 31 -14.40 52.81 5.79
C GLU A 31 -12.96 52.46 6.33
N THR A 32 -11.80 52.57 5.68
CA THR A 32 -11.30 53.23 4.46
C THR A 32 -10.13 52.37 3.87
N ILE A 33 -9.36 52.90 2.91
CA ILE A 33 -8.04 52.39 2.49
C ILE A 33 -6.94 53.27 3.12
N GLU A 34 -5.83 52.69 3.57
CA GLU A 34 -4.59 53.43 3.81
C GLU A 34 -3.33 52.58 3.48
N ASN A 35 -2.36 53.19 2.80
CA ASN A 35 -0.97 52.72 2.77
C ASN A 35 -0.29 53.26 4.04
N THR A 36 0.82 52.77 4.58
CA THR A 36 2.10 52.29 4.02
C THR A 36 2.76 51.44 5.16
N ASP A 37 3.93 50.79 5.11
CA ASP A 37 5.19 51.13 4.44
C ASP A 37 6.14 49.91 4.37
N LYS A 38 7.26 50.03 3.63
CA LYS A 38 8.30 48.99 3.58
C LYS A 38 9.23 49.08 4.79
N THR A 39 9.30 48.01 5.59
CA THR A 39 10.44 47.77 6.49
C THR A 39 10.94 46.34 6.32
N SER A 40 12.22 46.17 5.98
CA SER A 40 12.84 44.84 5.92
C SER A 40 13.18 44.35 7.33
N ASN A 41 12.54 43.26 7.77
CA ASN A 41 13.02 42.47 8.90
C ASN A 41 13.28 41.04 8.45
N ASN A 42 14.53 40.59 8.56
CA ASN A 42 14.94 39.22 8.29
C ASN A 42 14.52 38.29 9.44
N ASN A 43 13.22 38.09 9.59
CA ASN A 43 12.68 36.97 10.35
C ASN A 43 12.22 35.90 9.37
N LEU A 44 13.06 34.86 9.21
CA LEU A 44 12.56 33.54 8.85
C LEU A 44 11.74 33.04 10.04
N GLU A 45 10.47 33.43 10.09
CA GLU A 45 9.50 32.78 10.96
C GLU A 45 9.46 31.30 10.57
N MET A 46 10.04 30.45 11.43
CA MET A 46 9.87 29.01 11.32
C MET A 46 8.40 28.70 11.56
N ASN A 47 7.62 28.66 10.49
CA ASN A 47 6.26 28.17 10.50
C ASN A 47 6.26 26.75 11.09
N ASN A 48 5.80 26.67 12.34
CA ASN A 48 5.74 25.44 13.14
C ASN A 48 4.66 24.46 12.63
N ASN A 49 4.05 24.77 11.49
CA ASN A 49 3.25 23.85 10.68
C ASN A 49 3.96 22.50 10.59
N LEU A 50 3.28 21.47 11.06
CA LEU A 50 3.68 20.08 10.89
C LEU A 50 3.67 19.78 9.39
N ILE A 51 4.73 19.17 8.86
CA ILE A 51 4.67 18.59 7.52
C ILE A 51 3.95 17.25 7.64
N SER A 52 2.88 17.09 6.88
CA SER A 52 2.21 15.82 6.66
C SER A 52 2.95 14.98 5.61
N PHE A 53 2.71 13.67 5.61
CA PHE A 53 3.33 12.80 4.60
C PHE A 53 2.88 13.12 3.16
N GLY A 54 1.68 13.70 3.00
CA GLY A 54 1.16 14.12 1.70
C GLY A 54 1.94 15.28 1.07
N GLU A 55 2.35 16.27 1.87
CA GLU A 55 3.10 17.46 1.41
C GLU A 55 4.56 17.16 0.97
N ILE A 56 5.02 15.92 1.17
CA ILE A 56 6.31 15.41 0.70
C ILE A 56 6.13 14.74 -0.65
N PHE A 57 5.11 13.88 -0.77
CA PHE A 57 4.77 13.10 -1.95
C PHE A 57 3.56 13.70 -2.68
N GLU A 58 3.63 15.01 -2.92
CA GLU A 58 2.66 15.73 -3.75
C GLU A 58 2.76 15.27 -5.20
N GLU A 59 1.65 15.39 -5.93
CA GLU A 59 1.49 14.91 -7.30
C GLU A 59 2.60 15.45 -8.23
N GLY A 60 3.53 14.57 -8.59
CA GLY A 60 4.64 14.82 -9.52
C GLY A 60 6.03 15.05 -8.91
N MET A 61 6.15 15.24 -7.59
CA MET A 61 7.37 15.76 -6.93
C MET A 61 8.52 14.75 -6.67
N THR A 62 8.44 13.51 -7.18
CA THR A 62 9.45 12.46 -6.91
C THR A 62 9.82 11.62 -8.13
N LYS A 63 10.35 12.28 -9.16
CA LYS A 63 11.01 11.63 -10.32
C LYS A 63 12.39 11.04 -10.00
N PHE A 64 12.85 11.19 -8.76
CA PHE A 64 14.13 10.72 -8.23
C PHE A 64 13.94 9.65 -7.13
N SER A 65 14.91 8.76 -7.03
CA SER A 65 14.96 7.68 -6.04
C SER A 65 15.38 8.16 -4.64
N ALA A 66 15.14 7.32 -3.63
CA ALA A 66 15.57 7.58 -2.25
C ALA A 66 17.10 7.75 -2.11
N LYS A 67 17.90 7.10 -2.97
CA LYS A 67 19.36 7.18 -2.97
C LYS A 67 19.88 8.53 -3.45
N GLU A 68 19.24 9.15 -4.43
CA GLU A 68 19.66 10.46 -4.95
C GLU A 68 19.54 11.54 -3.86
N ILE A 69 18.56 11.40 -2.98
CA ILE A 69 18.39 12.28 -1.80
C ILE A 69 19.49 12.09 -0.74
N GLU A 70 20.33 11.05 -0.79
CA GLU A 70 21.56 11.00 0.02
C GLU A 70 22.51 12.15 -0.37
N LYS A 71 22.60 12.48 -1.67
CA LYS A 71 23.51 13.49 -2.24
C LYS A 71 22.77 14.34 -3.30
N PRO A 72 21.83 15.23 -2.88
CA PRO A 72 20.95 15.95 -3.79
C PRO A 72 21.74 16.92 -4.67
N PHE A 73 21.48 16.87 -5.98
CA PHE A 73 22.16 17.69 -6.98
C PHE A 73 21.31 18.90 -7.41
N THR A 74 20.03 18.68 -7.71
CA THR A 74 19.09 19.75 -8.11
C THR A 74 18.53 20.50 -6.89
N GLU A 75 17.98 21.70 -7.08
CA GLU A 75 17.29 22.42 -6.00
C GLU A 75 16.03 21.67 -5.54
N GLU A 76 15.26 21.08 -6.46
CA GLU A 76 14.12 20.19 -6.18
C GLU A 76 14.50 19.06 -5.19
N GLN A 77 15.63 18.38 -5.44
CA GLN A 77 16.14 17.34 -4.55
C GLN A 77 16.59 17.90 -3.18
N LYS A 78 17.09 19.14 -3.11
CA LYS A 78 17.48 19.79 -1.84
C LYS A 78 16.26 20.21 -1.04
N GLU A 79 15.26 20.82 -1.68
CA GLU A 79 13.98 21.20 -1.06
C GLU A 79 13.24 19.96 -0.56
N PHE A 80 13.16 18.89 -1.37
CA PHE A 80 12.60 17.62 -0.95
C PHE A 80 13.35 17.06 0.27
N LYS A 81 14.69 17.09 0.28
CA LYS A 81 15.49 16.64 1.44
C LYS A 81 15.19 17.46 2.70
N ILE A 82 14.94 18.77 2.57
CA ILE A 82 14.57 19.64 3.70
C ILE A 82 13.15 19.29 4.19
N LYS A 83 12.17 19.12 3.29
CA LYS A 83 10.81 18.65 3.63
C LYS A 83 10.86 17.30 4.37
N LEU A 84 11.60 16.33 3.82
CA LEU A 84 11.78 14.98 4.38
C LEU A 84 12.40 15.04 5.79
N ASN A 85 13.54 15.71 5.95
CA ASN A 85 14.22 15.83 7.24
C ASN A 85 13.31 16.47 8.31
N LYS A 86 12.54 17.51 7.95
CA LYS A 86 11.57 18.14 8.85
C LYS A 86 10.45 17.15 9.24
N PHE A 87 9.82 16.48 8.27
CA PHE A 87 8.81 15.45 8.53
C PHE A 87 9.32 14.38 9.49
N GLU A 88 10.50 13.82 9.24
CA GLU A 88 11.06 12.73 10.04
C GLU A 88 11.44 13.16 11.46
N SER A 89 11.89 14.41 11.64
CA SER A 89 12.13 14.97 12.98
C SER A 89 10.84 15.14 13.80
N GLN A 90 9.72 15.38 13.13
CA GLN A 90 8.39 15.56 13.73
C GLN A 90 7.69 14.21 13.98
N ASN A 91 7.79 13.27 13.04
CA ASN A 91 7.02 12.02 12.99
C ASN A 91 7.88 10.81 13.38
N LYS A 92 8.14 10.65 14.69
CA LYS A 92 8.86 9.48 15.23
C LYS A 92 8.08 8.17 15.11
N ASN A 93 6.76 8.25 15.22
CA ASN A 93 5.85 7.16 14.94
C ASN A 93 5.29 7.41 13.53
N PHE A 94 5.49 6.46 12.62
CA PHE A 94 5.03 6.58 11.24
C PHE A 94 3.79 5.69 11.04
N GLU A 95 2.65 6.31 10.74
CA GLU A 95 1.41 5.56 10.46
C GLU A 95 1.60 4.68 9.20
N PRO A 96 1.44 3.34 9.28
CA PRO A 96 1.74 2.45 8.16
C PRO A 96 0.91 2.74 6.89
N ASP A 97 -0.30 3.27 7.07
CA ASP A 97 -1.19 3.68 5.97
C ASP A 97 -0.58 4.75 5.04
N ASN A 98 0.43 5.50 5.50
CA ASN A 98 1.19 6.41 4.64
C ASN A 98 1.88 5.69 3.47
N LEU A 99 2.27 4.42 3.65
CA LEU A 99 2.87 3.61 2.57
C LEU A 99 1.95 3.47 1.36
N LEU A 100 0.63 3.58 1.54
CA LEU A 100 -0.36 3.48 0.46
C LEU A 100 -0.24 4.62 -0.56
N ARG A 101 0.30 5.78 -0.16
CA ARG A 101 0.60 6.90 -1.08
C ARG A 101 1.82 6.65 -1.95
N LEU A 102 2.64 5.64 -1.66
CA LEU A 102 3.86 5.28 -2.40
C LEU A 102 3.64 4.14 -3.40
N ILE A 103 2.39 3.75 -3.62
CA ILE A 103 1.98 2.69 -4.55
C ILE A 103 1.51 3.37 -5.84
N ASN A 104 2.01 2.89 -6.97
CA ASN A 104 1.72 3.47 -8.27
C ASN A 104 0.55 2.77 -8.94
N ASP A 105 -0.46 3.54 -9.33
CA ASP A 105 -1.63 3.02 -10.04
C ASP A 105 -1.61 3.49 -11.50
N LYS A 106 -0.79 2.79 -12.31
CA LYS A 106 -0.48 3.16 -13.71
C LYS A 106 -1.46 2.58 -14.73
N THR A 107 -2.41 1.77 -14.29
CA THR A 107 -3.30 1.01 -15.17
C THR A 107 -4.61 1.71 -15.48
N PHE A 108 -4.77 2.97 -15.06
CA PHE A 108 -5.88 3.82 -15.49
C PHE A 108 -5.39 5.17 -16.00
N GLU A 109 -6.21 5.80 -16.84
CA GLU A 109 -5.90 7.05 -17.53
C GLU A 109 -5.65 8.25 -16.59
N HIS A 110 -5.07 9.31 -17.15
CA HIS A 110 -4.74 10.59 -16.50
C HIS A 110 -3.77 10.56 -15.30
N ARG A 111 -3.25 9.40 -14.89
CA ARG A 111 -2.19 9.32 -13.87
C ARG A 111 -0.79 9.48 -14.48
N GLU A 112 -0.44 10.74 -14.76
CA GLU A 112 0.89 11.16 -15.25
C GLU A 112 2.01 11.01 -14.19
N TYR A 113 1.63 10.81 -12.93
CA TYR A 113 2.56 10.79 -11.80
C TYR A 113 2.95 9.38 -11.39
N SER A 114 4.24 9.18 -11.13
CA SER A 114 4.71 7.96 -10.48
C SER A 114 5.90 8.21 -9.57
N ILE A 115 5.83 7.64 -8.38
CA ILE A 115 6.83 7.71 -7.32
C ILE A 115 7.79 6.53 -7.50
N ASP A 116 9.09 6.77 -7.41
CA ASP A 116 10.08 5.69 -7.42
C ASP A 116 9.87 4.75 -6.21
N SER A 117 9.68 3.46 -6.49
CA SER A 117 9.34 2.46 -5.46
C SER A 117 10.44 2.25 -4.41
N GLU A 118 11.66 2.78 -4.60
CA GLU A 118 12.66 2.83 -3.52
C GLU A 118 12.23 3.70 -2.34
N TRP A 119 11.30 4.64 -2.51
CA TRP A 119 10.66 5.35 -1.41
C TRP A 119 9.85 4.42 -0.50
N PHE A 120 9.07 3.50 -1.06
CA PHE A 120 8.36 2.47 -0.29
C PHE A 120 9.36 1.66 0.55
N ASN A 121 10.44 1.20 -0.09
CA ASN A 121 11.52 0.44 0.54
C ASN A 121 12.26 1.25 1.63
N TYR A 122 12.40 2.56 1.46
CA TYR A 122 13.01 3.47 2.42
C TYR A 122 12.18 3.57 3.72
N PHE A 123 10.88 3.88 3.61
CA PHE A 123 10.02 4.05 4.78
C PHE A 123 9.82 2.74 5.56
N VAL A 124 9.66 1.60 4.87
CA VAL A 124 9.55 0.27 5.51
C VAL A 124 10.79 -0.05 6.37
N LYS A 125 11.99 0.28 5.90
CA LYS A 125 13.23 0.08 6.68
C LYS A 125 13.35 1.08 7.82
N LYS A 126 13.10 2.36 7.55
CA LYS A 126 13.33 3.44 8.52
C LYS A 126 12.48 3.28 9.78
N TYR A 127 11.24 2.81 9.62
CA TYR A 127 10.26 2.68 10.70
C TYR A 127 9.93 1.23 11.08
N ASN A 128 10.69 0.24 10.57
CA ASN A 128 10.51 -1.20 10.84
C ASN A 128 9.07 -1.72 10.62
N LEU A 129 8.51 -1.40 9.44
CA LEU A 129 7.11 -1.67 9.11
C LEU A 129 6.89 -3.07 8.51
N GLN A 130 7.82 -4.02 8.69
CA GLN A 130 7.77 -5.33 8.00
C GLN A 130 6.53 -6.16 8.38
N ASN A 131 6.02 -6.00 9.60
CA ASN A 131 4.81 -6.66 10.08
C ASN A 131 3.51 -5.90 9.69
N ASN A 132 3.59 -4.78 8.97
CA ASN A 132 2.43 -3.97 8.55
C ASN A 132 2.21 -3.96 7.02
N LEU A 133 2.85 -4.87 6.27
CA LEU A 133 2.90 -4.85 4.81
C LEU A 133 1.65 -5.42 4.10
N LYS A 134 0.68 -5.99 4.82
CA LYS A 134 -0.50 -6.64 4.20
C LYS A 134 -1.35 -5.70 3.36
N LYS A 135 -1.92 -4.65 3.98
CA LYS A 135 -2.76 -3.67 3.30
C LYS A 135 -2.01 -2.94 2.15
N PRO A 136 -0.71 -2.59 2.30
CA PRO A 136 0.13 -2.21 1.16
C PRO A 136 0.26 -3.25 0.04
N LEU A 137 0.40 -4.54 0.36
CA LEU A 137 0.50 -5.60 -0.66
C LEU A 137 -0.82 -5.75 -1.43
N GLU A 138 -1.96 -5.76 -0.72
CA GLU A 138 -3.29 -5.84 -1.31
C GLU A 138 -3.54 -4.64 -2.24
N SER A 139 -3.18 -3.43 -1.79
CA SER A 139 -3.26 -2.22 -2.60
C SER A 139 -2.34 -2.28 -3.83
N ALA A 140 -1.11 -2.79 -3.70
CA ALA A 140 -0.17 -2.94 -4.81
C ALA A 140 -0.59 -4.04 -5.82
N ILE A 141 -1.32 -5.07 -5.39
CA ILE A 141 -1.94 -6.06 -6.28
C ILE A 141 -3.08 -5.42 -7.09
N ASN A 142 -3.94 -4.65 -6.43
CA ASN A 142 -5.10 -3.99 -7.06
C ASN A 142 -4.71 -2.87 -8.04
N GLN A 143 -3.68 -2.09 -7.71
CA GLN A 143 -3.12 -1.00 -8.54
C GLN A 143 -2.06 -1.49 -9.54
N GLU A 144 -1.76 -2.80 -9.52
CA GLU A 144 -0.77 -3.47 -10.36
C GLU A 144 0.69 -2.94 -10.23
N ASP A 145 1.06 -2.37 -9.08
CA ASP A 145 2.44 -2.00 -8.73
C ASP A 145 3.29 -3.24 -8.40
N LEU A 146 3.71 -3.93 -9.46
CA LEU A 146 4.61 -5.08 -9.40
C LEU A 146 5.96 -4.75 -8.71
N ASN A 147 6.39 -3.49 -8.66
CA ASN A 147 7.63 -3.12 -7.97
C ASN A 147 7.44 -3.14 -6.45
N VAL A 148 6.35 -2.58 -5.94
CA VAL A 148 5.98 -2.66 -4.52
C VAL A 148 5.73 -4.11 -4.10
N VAL A 149 5.02 -4.91 -4.92
CA VAL A 149 4.87 -6.37 -4.71
C VAL A 149 6.24 -7.06 -4.57
N LYS A 150 7.16 -6.79 -5.51
CA LYS A 150 8.55 -7.31 -5.49
C LYS A 150 9.41 -6.77 -4.34
N ILE A 151 9.02 -5.67 -3.69
CA ILE A 151 9.72 -5.14 -2.50
C ILE A 151 9.20 -5.83 -1.24
N ILE A 152 7.87 -5.98 -1.10
CA ILE A 152 7.25 -6.62 0.08
C ILE A 152 7.72 -8.07 0.22
N LEU A 153 7.74 -8.84 -0.86
CA LEU A 153 8.19 -10.24 -0.87
C LEU A 153 9.67 -10.40 -0.42
N LYS A 154 10.51 -9.36 -0.54
CA LYS A 154 11.91 -9.39 -0.07
C LYS A 154 12.06 -9.27 1.45
N TYR A 155 10.99 -8.98 2.18
CA TYR A 155 10.97 -8.95 3.65
C TYR A 155 10.60 -10.31 4.28
N ASP A 156 10.68 -11.40 3.52
CA ASP A 156 10.22 -12.75 3.89
C ASP A 156 8.71 -12.80 4.26
N TYR A 157 7.94 -11.84 3.73
CA TYR A 157 6.48 -11.78 3.89
C TYR A 157 5.85 -13.04 3.28
N LYS A 158 5.07 -13.78 4.07
CA LYS A 158 4.38 -14.98 3.62
C LYS A 158 2.96 -14.62 3.18
N ILE A 159 2.68 -14.82 1.89
CA ILE A 159 1.36 -14.59 1.29
C ILE A 159 0.38 -15.72 1.62
N SER A 160 -0.90 -15.40 1.73
CA SER A 160 -1.97 -16.37 1.95
C SER A 160 -2.77 -16.65 0.68
N LYS A 161 -3.78 -17.53 0.78
CA LYS A 161 -4.80 -17.68 -0.27
C LYS A 161 -5.55 -16.38 -0.59
N GLN A 162 -5.55 -15.40 0.33
CA GLN A 162 -6.25 -14.14 0.15
C GLN A 162 -5.55 -13.28 -0.92
N GLU A 163 -4.23 -13.09 -0.83
CA GLU A 163 -3.47 -12.35 -1.85
C GLU A 163 -3.39 -13.10 -3.19
N LEU A 164 -3.34 -14.43 -3.19
CA LEU A 164 -3.48 -15.23 -4.42
C LEU A 164 -4.84 -15.04 -5.11
N LYS A 165 -5.92 -15.00 -4.32
CA LYS A 165 -7.27 -14.76 -4.83
C LYS A 165 -7.38 -13.35 -5.40
N LEU A 166 -6.89 -12.34 -4.68
CA LEU A 166 -6.90 -10.94 -5.10
C LEU A 166 -6.12 -10.74 -6.42
N ALA A 167 -4.94 -11.35 -6.55
CA ALA A 167 -4.17 -11.31 -7.79
C ALA A 167 -4.82 -12.08 -8.95
N SER A 168 -5.63 -13.09 -8.64
CA SER A 168 -6.46 -13.76 -9.66
C SER A 168 -7.60 -12.86 -10.12
N GLU A 169 -8.27 -12.15 -9.20
CA GLU A 169 -9.34 -11.21 -9.51
C GLU A 169 -8.84 -9.98 -10.30
N SER A 170 -7.65 -9.46 -9.98
CA SER A 170 -6.92 -8.46 -10.79
C SER A 170 -6.64 -8.96 -12.22
N TYR A 171 -6.21 -10.21 -12.38
CA TYR A 171 -5.97 -10.81 -13.70
C TYR A 171 -7.24 -11.05 -14.52
N GLU A 172 -8.34 -11.49 -13.91
CA GLU A 172 -9.63 -11.60 -14.62
C GLU A 172 -10.18 -10.23 -15.02
N ASN A 173 -9.96 -9.17 -14.22
CA ASN A 173 -10.25 -7.79 -14.60
C ASN A 173 -9.41 -7.35 -15.83
N TYR A 174 -8.11 -7.61 -15.83
CA TYR A 174 -7.24 -7.40 -16.99
C TYR A 174 -7.78 -8.11 -18.25
N LEU A 175 -8.15 -9.39 -18.15
CA LEU A 175 -8.72 -10.15 -19.28
C LEU A 175 -10.05 -9.56 -19.78
N SER A 176 -10.91 -9.10 -18.87
CA SER A 176 -12.19 -8.49 -19.22
C SER A 176 -11.99 -7.16 -19.96
N ASN A 177 -11.14 -6.28 -19.43
CA ASN A 177 -10.84 -4.98 -20.05
C ASN A 177 -10.12 -5.16 -21.39
N LYS A 178 -9.21 -6.15 -21.48
CA LYS A 178 -8.57 -6.51 -22.75
C LYS A 178 -9.61 -6.92 -23.79
N ARG A 179 -10.55 -7.79 -23.43
CA ARG A 179 -11.62 -8.23 -24.34
C ARG A 179 -12.49 -7.07 -24.80
N ILE A 180 -12.82 -6.12 -23.93
CA ILE A 180 -13.59 -4.91 -24.31
C ILE A 180 -12.79 -4.02 -25.28
N ILE A 181 -11.47 -3.93 -25.12
CA ILE A 181 -10.59 -3.23 -26.07
C ILE A 181 -10.50 -3.96 -27.43
N ASP A 182 -10.32 -5.28 -27.41
CA ASP A 182 -10.20 -6.12 -28.60
C ASP A 182 -11.53 -6.29 -29.38
N GLU A 183 -12.69 -6.29 -28.70
CA GLU A 183 -14.04 -6.52 -29.30
C GLU A 183 -14.85 -5.23 -29.54
N ASN A 184 -14.78 -4.25 -28.64
CA ASN A 184 -15.62 -3.03 -28.66
C ASN A 184 -14.82 -1.72 -28.90
N ASN A 185 -13.57 -1.79 -29.34
CA ASN A 185 -12.64 -0.65 -29.43
C ASN A 185 -12.47 0.12 -28.09
N GLY A 186 -12.67 -0.57 -26.95
CA GLY A 186 -12.52 0.01 -25.61
C GLY A 186 -13.78 0.66 -25.04
N ILE A 187 -14.93 0.53 -25.71
CA ILE A 187 -16.21 1.08 -25.22
C ILE A 187 -16.95 0.06 -24.33
N GLY A 188 -17.35 0.50 -23.13
CA GLY A 188 -18.08 -0.27 -22.12
C GLY A 188 -19.55 -0.55 -22.47
N GLU A 189 -20.23 -1.34 -21.63
CA GLU A 189 -21.65 -1.67 -21.78
C GLU A 189 -22.59 -0.45 -21.57
N ASP A 190 -22.07 0.61 -20.95
CA ASP A 190 -22.71 1.92 -20.73
C ASP A 190 -22.50 2.90 -21.90
N GLY A 191 -21.58 2.60 -22.82
CA GLY A 191 -21.23 3.45 -23.97
C GLY A 191 -20.06 4.41 -23.73
N GLU A 192 -19.45 4.39 -22.54
CA GLU A 192 -18.28 5.22 -22.22
C GLU A 192 -16.96 4.47 -22.52
N PRO A 193 -15.83 5.16 -22.77
CA PRO A 193 -14.52 4.52 -22.84
C PRO A 193 -14.14 3.89 -21.49
N ILE A 194 -13.63 2.65 -21.50
CA ILE A 194 -13.08 2.07 -20.27
C ILE A 194 -11.76 2.78 -19.93
N PRO A 195 -11.58 3.32 -18.72
CA PRO A 195 -10.40 4.11 -18.37
C PRO A 195 -9.19 3.23 -18.04
N TYR A 196 -9.01 2.07 -18.69
CA TYR A 196 -8.05 1.03 -18.30
C TYR A 196 -6.94 0.82 -19.36
N GLU A 197 -5.71 1.11 -18.96
CA GLU A 197 -4.52 1.18 -19.80
C GLU A 197 -3.81 -0.18 -19.92
N ILE A 198 -4.30 -1.04 -20.84
CA ILE A 198 -3.76 -2.38 -21.11
C ILE A 198 -2.24 -2.41 -21.29
N LYS A 199 -1.66 -1.38 -21.92
CA LYS A 199 -0.20 -1.27 -22.16
C LYS A 199 0.62 -1.15 -20.86
N ASN A 200 0.01 -0.74 -19.76
CA ASN A 200 0.64 -0.55 -18.45
C ASN A 200 0.36 -1.72 -17.49
N SER A 201 -0.59 -2.62 -17.81
CA SER A 201 -1.02 -3.72 -16.94
C SER A 201 0.10 -4.69 -16.58
N ARG A 202 0.17 -5.05 -15.29
CA ARG A 202 1.12 -6.01 -14.71
C ARG A 202 0.42 -7.21 -14.04
N ALA A 203 -0.91 -7.28 -14.03
CA ALA A 203 -1.69 -8.33 -13.35
C ALA A 203 -1.21 -9.76 -13.68
N THR A 204 -0.88 -10.03 -14.95
CA THR A 204 -0.32 -11.31 -15.40
C THR A 204 1.02 -11.64 -14.71
N GLU A 205 1.91 -10.66 -14.58
CA GLU A 205 3.21 -10.83 -13.90
C GLU A 205 3.05 -10.96 -12.39
N ILE A 206 2.13 -10.20 -11.78
CA ILE A 206 1.82 -10.28 -10.34
C ILE A 206 1.25 -11.65 -10.00
N LEU A 207 0.25 -12.13 -10.75
CA LEU A 207 -0.34 -13.45 -10.54
C LEU A 207 0.67 -14.58 -10.76
N SER A 208 1.55 -14.47 -11.77
CA SER A 208 2.63 -15.42 -12.01
C SER A 208 3.64 -15.46 -10.87
N LEU A 209 4.07 -14.28 -10.39
CA LEU A 209 5.00 -14.14 -9.27
C LEU A 209 4.40 -14.72 -7.98
N LEU A 210 3.18 -14.35 -7.61
CA LEU A 210 2.55 -14.81 -6.36
C LEU A 210 2.23 -16.31 -6.41
N LYS A 211 1.84 -16.87 -7.57
CA LYS A 211 1.70 -18.33 -7.76
C LYS A 211 3.02 -19.08 -7.61
N LYS A 212 4.15 -18.46 -7.94
CA LYS A 212 5.49 -19.04 -7.71
C LYS A 212 5.89 -18.97 -6.23
N GLU A 213 5.68 -17.82 -5.57
CA GLU A 213 6.10 -17.65 -4.17
C GLU A 213 5.23 -18.46 -3.18
N TYR A 214 3.96 -18.73 -3.52
CA TYR A 214 3.05 -19.60 -2.76
C TYR A 214 3.39 -21.10 -2.96
N ASN A 215 4.57 -21.52 -2.53
CA ASN A 215 5.04 -22.92 -2.59
C ASN A 215 5.51 -23.41 -1.21
N TYR A 216 4.68 -23.16 -0.19
CA TYR A 216 5.09 -23.28 1.19
C TYR A 216 5.21 -24.71 1.71
N HIS A 217 6.24 -24.93 2.53
CA HIS A 217 6.57 -26.19 3.15
C HIS A 217 7.02 -25.99 4.59
N ILE A 218 6.74 -26.97 5.46
CA ILE A 218 7.28 -27.00 6.82
C ILE A 218 8.76 -27.43 6.80
N TYR A 219 9.58 -26.73 7.58
CA TYR A 219 10.94 -27.13 7.90
C TYR A 219 11.22 -26.93 9.39
N ASP A 220 11.39 -28.05 10.12
CA ASP A 220 12.05 -28.09 11.41
C ASP A 220 13.24 -29.07 11.36
N LYS A 221 14.35 -28.71 12.03
CA LYS A 221 15.52 -29.57 12.22
C LYS A 221 15.20 -30.83 13.02
N ASP A 222 14.19 -30.77 13.88
CA ASP A 222 13.79 -31.86 14.78
C ASP A 222 12.77 -32.82 14.10
N GLY A 223 12.54 -32.67 12.80
CA GLY A 223 11.75 -33.59 11.95
C GLY A 223 10.24 -33.30 11.90
N SER A 224 9.70 -32.54 12.86
CA SER A 224 8.34 -32.01 12.82
C SER A 224 8.24 -30.66 13.52
N CYS A 225 7.27 -29.85 13.10
CA CYS A 225 6.85 -28.63 13.80
C CYS A 225 5.54 -28.90 14.56
N ASN A 226 5.39 -28.31 15.75
CA ASN A 226 4.10 -28.29 16.45
C ASN A 226 3.09 -27.38 15.73
N LEU A 227 1.84 -27.83 15.66
CA LEU A 227 0.68 -27.06 15.23
C LEU A 227 -0.08 -26.60 16.48
N ARG A 228 -0.42 -25.31 16.58
CA ARG A 228 -1.06 -24.72 17.77
C ARG A 228 -2.46 -24.19 17.50
N ASP A 229 -3.28 -24.10 18.54
CA ASP A 229 -4.62 -23.49 18.49
C ASP A 229 -4.57 -21.96 18.43
N ASP A 230 -3.56 -21.33 19.03
CA ASP A 230 -3.38 -19.88 19.09
C ASP A 230 -2.01 -19.41 18.53
N ALA A 231 -1.95 -18.15 18.12
CA ALA A 231 -0.86 -17.46 17.45
C ALA A 231 0.33 -17.10 18.37
N MET A 232 0.72 -18.02 19.26
CA MET A 232 1.79 -17.80 20.23
C MET A 232 2.51 -19.09 20.66
N SER A 233 3.73 -18.95 21.20
CA SER A 233 4.56 -20.08 21.67
C SER A 233 3.96 -20.86 22.84
N ALA A 234 3.00 -20.26 23.57
CA ALA A 234 2.28 -20.87 24.69
C ALA A 234 0.97 -21.56 24.30
N GLY A 235 0.46 -21.40 23.07
CA GLY A 235 -0.78 -22.01 22.61
C GLY A 235 -0.73 -23.54 22.67
N PHE A 236 -1.86 -24.20 22.92
CA PHE A 236 -1.91 -25.65 23.09
C PHE A 236 -1.50 -26.38 21.79
N ILE A 237 -0.74 -27.47 21.94
CA ILE A 237 -0.30 -28.27 20.79
C ILE A 237 -1.45 -29.19 20.37
N ILE A 238 -2.13 -28.81 19.29
CA ILE A 238 -3.25 -29.56 18.71
C ILE A 238 -2.81 -30.58 17.64
N GLY A 239 -1.53 -30.56 17.25
CA GLY A 239 -0.96 -31.55 16.34
C GLY A 239 0.51 -31.29 16.02
N GLN A 240 1.03 -32.04 15.05
CA GLN A 240 2.35 -31.84 14.47
C GLN A 240 2.30 -32.00 12.95
N VAL A 241 3.15 -31.23 12.26
CA VAL A 241 3.32 -31.27 10.80
C VAL A 241 4.77 -31.66 10.50
N LYS A 242 4.98 -32.61 9.57
CA LYS A 242 6.31 -33.16 9.30
C LYS A 242 7.17 -32.20 8.47
N SER A 243 8.49 -32.19 8.72
CA SER A 243 9.42 -31.47 7.86
C SER A 243 9.37 -32.00 6.42
N GLY A 244 9.38 -31.09 5.45
CA GLY A 244 9.20 -31.37 4.03
C GLY A 244 7.74 -31.45 3.58
N GLU A 245 6.75 -31.35 4.48
CA GLU A 245 5.33 -31.35 4.14
C GLU A 245 4.89 -30.00 3.53
N HIS A 246 4.19 -30.05 2.39
CA HIS A 246 3.55 -28.89 1.79
C HIS A 246 2.33 -28.43 2.62
N ILE A 247 2.16 -27.12 2.73
CA ILE A 247 1.09 -26.48 3.49
C ILE A 247 0.47 -25.31 2.72
N ASP A 248 -0.81 -25.07 2.96
CA ASP A 248 -1.50 -23.85 2.59
C ASP A 248 -1.42 -22.82 3.72
N ILE A 249 -1.15 -21.55 3.41
CA ILE A 249 -1.38 -20.43 4.34
C ILE A 249 -2.78 -19.87 4.09
N ILE A 250 -3.62 -19.90 5.12
CA ILE A 250 -5.06 -19.53 5.07
C ILE A 250 -5.29 -18.11 5.61
N ASN A 251 -4.58 -17.72 6.67
CA ASN A 251 -4.56 -16.36 7.22
C ASN A 251 -3.13 -15.99 7.65
N ASN A 252 -2.75 -14.75 7.34
CA ASN A 252 -1.42 -14.18 7.52
C ASN A 252 -1.42 -12.74 8.10
N GLU A 253 -2.50 -12.34 8.78
CA GLU A 253 -2.58 -11.03 9.49
C GLU A 253 -1.39 -10.84 10.43
N ASN A 254 -1.01 -11.91 11.14
CA ASN A 254 0.19 -11.98 11.95
C ASN A 254 1.31 -12.63 11.12
N GLN A 255 2.26 -11.83 10.65
CA GLN A 255 3.41 -12.31 9.88
C GLN A 255 4.43 -13.11 10.73
N ASP A 256 4.31 -13.16 12.05
CA ASP A 256 5.10 -14.04 12.91
C ASP A 256 4.42 -15.41 13.12
N TRP A 257 3.08 -15.46 13.21
CA TRP A 257 2.31 -16.68 13.44
C TRP A 257 1.18 -16.84 12.41
N LEU A 258 1.38 -17.77 11.50
CA LEU A 258 0.57 -17.95 10.30
C LEU A 258 -0.43 -19.10 10.54
N TYR A 259 -1.70 -18.86 10.24
CA TYR A 259 -2.74 -19.90 10.30
C TYR A 259 -2.73 -20.70 9.01
N ILE A 260 -2.39 -21.99 9.12
CA ILE A 260 -2.13 -22.88 7.99
C ILE A 260 -3.18 -23.99 7.89
N LYS A 261 -3.19 -24.66 6.74
CA LYS A 261 -3.88 -25.93 6.50
C LYS A 261 -2.89 -26.97 5.97
N THR A 262 -2.90 -28.16 6.57
CA THR A 262 -2.07 -29.30 6.15
C THR A 262 -2.72 -30.08 5.01
N LYS A 263 -1.97 -30.96 4.35
CA LYS A 263 -2.49 -31.87 3.31
C LYS A 263 -3.59 -32.81 3.80
N ASP A 264 -3.62 -33.11 5.11
CA ASP A 264 -4.65 -33.93 5.76
C ASP A 264 -5.77 -33.09 6.41
N ASN A 265 -5.89 -31.82 5.99
CA ASN A 265 -6.95 -30.87 6.36
C ASN A 265 -6.99 -30.47 7.84
N LYS A 266 -5.94 -30.71 8.62
CA LYS A 266 -5.78 -30.06 9.93
C LYS A 266 -5.44 -28.59 9.73
N GLU A 267 -5.87 -27.76 10.66
CA GLU A 267 -5.61 -26.32 10.65
C GLU A 267 -5.13 -25.84 12.02
N GLY A 268 -4.44 -24.70 12.05
CA GLY A 268 -3.83 -24.13 13.26
C GLY A 268 -2.64 -23.24 12.93
N TYR A 269 -2.02 -22.67 13.97
CA TYR A 269 -0.92 -21.72 13.85
C TYR A 269 0.46 -22.39 13.84
N VAL A 270 1.33 -21.86 12.98
CA VAL A 270 2.76 -22.18 12.90
C VAL A 270 3.57 -20.88 12.79
N HIS A 271 4.69 -20.80 13.52
CA HIS A 271 5.58 -19.64 13.48
C HIS A 271 6.34 -19.55 12.14
N LYS A 272 6.49 -18.34 11.56
CA LYS A 272 7.04 -18.18 10.19
C LYS A 272 8.43 -18.76 9.97
N SER A 273 9.27 -18.85 11.02
CA SER A 273 10.60 -19.47 10.95
C SER A 273 10.60 -21.01 10.77
N ARG A 274 9.42 -21.60 10.58
CA ARG A 274 9.19 -23.00 10.20
C ARG A 274 8.61 -23.16 8.80
N ILE A 275 8.40 -22.06 8.07
CA ILE A 275 7.73 -22.03 6.77
C ILE A 275 8.70 -21.51 5.71
N VAL A 276 9.13 -22.41 4.83
CA VAL A 276 10.02 -22.13 3.69
C VAL A 276 9.25 -22.24 2.37
N SER A 277 9.65 -21.47 1.36
CA SER A 277 9.23 -21.69 -0.03
C SER A 277 10.26 -22.55 -0.77
N LYS A 278 9.92 -23.06 -1.96
CA LYS A 278 10.79 -23.87 -2.83
C LYS A 278 10.76 -23.38 -4.28
#